data_AF-A0A5K1E8S8-F1
#
_entry.id   AF-A0A5K1E8S8-F1
#
_cell.length_a   1.000
_cell.length_b   1.000
_cell.length_c   1.000
_cell.angle_alpha   90.00
_cell.angle_beta   90.00
_cell.angle_gamma   90.00
#
_symmetry.space_group_name_H-M   'P 1'
#
loop_
_entity.id
_entity.type
_entity.pdbx_description
1 polymer ?
#
loop_
_entity_poly.entity_id
_entity_poly.type
_entity_poly.pdbx_seq_one_letter_code
_entity_poly.pdbx_strand_id
1 'polypeptide(L)'
;RIPKWWIWYYWICPMAYTVYGLIVSQYGDLEDEIIIPGGDRQMIKLYVQDHFGYSRDFMGPVAGILAVFAIFFACVYGYCIRALNFQQR
;
A
#
# COMPACT_ATOMS: atom_id res chain seq x y z
N ARG A 1 -1.25 15.74 -9.56
CA ARG A 1 -0.71 15.91 -8.19
C ARG A 1 -1.89 16.08 -7.22
N ILE A 2 -1.89 15.37 -6.10
CA ILE A 2 -3.01 15.36 -5.12
C ILE A 2 -3.00 16.67 -4.31
N PRO A 3 -4.15 17.35 -4.10
CA PRO A 3 -4.22 18.54 -3.24
C PRO A 3 -3.83 18.21 -1.80
N LYS A 4 -3.10 19.11 -1.13
CA LYS A 4 -2.51 18.86 0.21
C LYS A 4 -3.53 18.39 1.25
N TRP A 5 -4.75 18.92 1.21
CA TRP A 5 -5.79 18.55 2.18
C TRP A 5 -6.37 17.14 1.96
N TRP A 6 -6.21 16.56 0.77
CA TRP A 6 -6.63 15.18 0.47
C TRP A 6 -5.55 14.15 0.78
N ILE A 7 -4.30 14.57 1.01
CA ILE A 7 -3.19 13.63 1.17
C ILE A 7 -3.38 12.70 2.36
N TRP A 8 -4.10 13.15 3.39
CA TRP A 8 -4.38 12.33 4.57
C TRP A 8 -5.22 11.10 4.24
N TYR A 9 -6.11 11.18 3.25
CA TYR A 9 -6.91 10.04 2.81
C TYR A 9 -6.03 8.93 2.21
N TYR A 10 -4.94 9.29 1.53
CA TYR A 10 -3.96 8.32 1.05
C TYR A 10 -3.32 7.56 2.21
N TRP A 11 -2.97 8.24 3.29
CA TRP A 11 -2.31 7.64 4.46
C TRP A 11 -3.21 6.74 5.32
N ILE A 12 -4.53 6.94 5.31
CA ILE A 12 -5.47 6.09 6.07
C ILE A 12 -6.02 4.92 5.24
N CYS A 13 -5.84 4.92 3.93
CA CYS A 13 -6.40 3.90 3.05
C CYS A 13 -5.49 2.66 3.00
N PRO A 14 -5.94 1.49 3.48
CA PRO A 14 -5.13 0.27 3.44
C PRO A 14 -4.75 -0.14 2.00
N MET A 15 -5.58 0.19 1.01
CA MET A 15 -5.32 -0.11 -0.40
C MET A 15 -4.05 0.57 -0.92
N ALA A 16 -3.71 1.76 -0.42
CA ALA A 16 -2.49 2.46 -0.81
C ALA A 16 -1.24 1.66 -0.44
N TYR A 17 -1.22 1.12 0.79
CA TYR A 17 -0.15 0.26 1.29
C TYR A 17 -0.11 -1.10 0.60
N THR A 18 -1.27 -1.67 0.24
CA THR A 18 -1.33 -2.91 -0.55
C THR A 18 -0.69 -2.72 -1.92
N VAL A 19 -1.04 -1.65 -2.65
CA VAL A 19 -0.44 -1.37 -3.96
C VAL A 19 1.06 -1.12 -3.84
N TYR A 20 1.50 -0.37 -2.82
CA TYR A 20 2.92 -0.18 -2.53
C TYR A 20 3.62 -1.54 -2.35
N GLY A 21 3.07 -2.39 -1.48
CA GLY A 21 3.62 -3.71 -1.17
C GLY A 21 3.73 -4.60 -2.41
N LEU A 22 2.69 -4.64 -3.24
CA LEU A 22 2.67 -5.42 -4.48
C LEU A 22 3.70 -4.91 -5.51
N ILE A 23 3.82 -3.60 -5.70
CA ILE A 23 4.78 -3.07 -6.67
C ILE A 23 6.22 -3.33 -6.20
N VAL A 24 6.51 -3.10 -4.92
CA VAL A 24 7.85 -3.34 -4.36
C VAL A 24 8.18 -4.83 -4.34
N SER A 25 7.23 -5.73 -4.05
CA SER A 25 7.47 -7.17 -4.07
C SER A 25 7.79 -7.68 -5.47
N GLN A 26 7.12 -7.14 -6.50
CA GLN A 26 7.30 -7.59 -7.88
C GLN A 26 8.53 -6.97 -8.54
N TYR A 27 8.76 -5.67 -8.34
CA TYR A 27 9.72 -4.89 -9.13
C TYR A 27 10.88 -4.33 -8.31
N GLY A 28 10.84 -4.45 -6.98
CA GLY A 28 11.82 -3.81 -6.10
C GLY A 28 13.22 -4.43 -6.11
N ASP A 29 13.44 -5.58 -6.75
CA ASP A 29 14.79 -6.16 -7.01
C ASP A 29 15.18 -6.19 -8.48
N LEU A 30 14.26 -5.90 -9.39
CA LEU A 30 14.50 -6.20 -10.79
C LEU A 30 15.48 -5.18 -11.35
N GLU A 31 16.63 -5.69 -11.80
CA GLU A 31 17.69 -4.94 -12.47
C GLU A 31 17.48 -4.90 -13.99
N ASP A 32 16.43 -5.55 -14.48
CA ASP A 32 16.05 -5.50 -15.90
C ASP A 32 15.83 -4.05 -16.34
N GLU A 33 16.38 -3.71 -17.50
CA GLU A 33 16.22 -2.39 -18.11
C GLU A 33 14.90 -2.31 -18.88
N ILE A 34 14.18 -1.22 -18.69
CA ILE A 34 13.02 -0.86 -19.50
C ILE A 34 13.30 0.38 -20.35
N ILE A 35 12.70 0.39 -21.54
CA ILE A 35 12.70 1.55 -22.42
C ILE A 35 11.47 2.39 -22.07
N ILE A 36 11.70 3.60 -21.58
CA ILE A 36 10.62 4.53 -21.26
C ILE A 36 10.18 5.22 -22.55
N PRO A 37 8.87 5.35 -22.81
CA PRO A 37 8.39 6.10 -23.96
C PRO A 37 8.89 7.56 -23.88
N GLY A 38 9.79 7.94 -24.80
CA GLY A 38 10.37 9.27 -24.84
C GLY A 38 11.57 9.50 -23.91
N GLY A 39 12.20 8.44 -23.37
CA GLY A 39 13.38 8.54 -22.52
C GLY A 39 14.42 7.44 -22.77
N ASP A 40 15.45 7.43 -21.92
CA ASP A 40 16.54 6.46 -21.96
C ASP A 40 16.21 5.14 -21.24
N ARG A 41 17.04 4.12 -21.47
CA ARG A 41 16.99 2.85 -20.75
C ARG A 41 17.35 3.06 -19.29
N GLN A 42 16.52 2.53 -18.39
CA GLN A 42 16.81 2.51 -16.96
C GLN A 42 16.28 1.24 -16.30
N MET A 43 16.89 0.85 -15.18
CA MET A 43 16.42 -0.28 -14.39
C MET A 43 15.01 -0.02 -13.85
N ILE A 44 14.14 -1.03 -13.90
CA ILE A 44 12.76 -0.92 -13.40
C ILE A 44 12.74 -0.46 -11.93
N LYS A 45 13.66 -0.98 -11.10
CA LYS A 45 13.75 -0.59 -9.68
C LYS A 45 13.97 0.92 -9.48
N LEU A 46 14.79 1.55 -10.33
CA LEU A 46 15.04 3.00 -10.28
C LEU A 46 13.82 3.78 -10.73
N TYR A 47 13.16 3.33 -11.81
CA TYR A 47 11.94 3.97 -12.28
C TYR A 47 10.82 3.96 -11.22
N VAL A 48 10.63 2.83 -10.55
CA VAL A 48 9.64 2.67 -9.47
C VAL A 48 9.96 3.58 -8.28
N GLN A 49 11.25 3.72 -7.94
CA GLN A 49 11.70 4.58 -6.85
C GLN A 49 11.59 6.07 -7.21
N ASP A 50 12.11 6.50 -8.35
CA ASP A 50 12.17 7.91 -8.75
C ASP A 50 10.80 8.47 -9.15
N HIS A 51 9.95 7.65 -9.79
CA HIS A 51 8.64 8.10 -10.27
C HIS A 51 7.53 7.93 -9.23
N PHE A 52 7.50 6.81 -8.50
CA PHE A 52 6.43 6.49 -7.54
C PHE A 52 6.87 6.65 -6.08
N GLY A 53 8.16 6.80 -5.78
CA GLY A 53 8.68 6.88 -4.41
C GLY A 53 8.70 5.55 -3.68
N TYR A 54 8.52 4.43 -4.40
CA TYR A 54 8.36 3.12 -3.79
C TYR A 54 9.74 2.45 -3.62
N SER A 55 10.19 2.39 -2.37
CA SER A 55 11.48 1.82 -1.95
C SER A 55 11.28 0.53 -1.15
N ARG A 56 12.22 -0.41 -1.32
CA ARG A 56 12.24 -1.70 -0.59
C ARG A 56 12.39 -1.53 0.92
N ASP A 57 13.12 -0.52 1.38
CA ASP A 57 13.35 -0.27 2.81
C ASP A 57 12.07 -0.01 3.61
N PHE A 58 11.00 0.44 2.94
CA PHE A 58 9.70 0.70 3.57
C PHE A 58 8.78 -0.53 3.60
N MET A 59 9.23 -1.69 3.11
CA MET A 59 8.42 -2.91 3.05
C MET A 59 8.03 -3.43 4.44
N GLY A 60 8.94 -3.33 5.43
CA GLY A 60 8.66 -3.70 6.82
C GLY A 60 7.50 -2.89 7.43
N PRO A 61 7.57 -1.54 7.41
CA PRO A 61 6.45 -0.68 7.80
C PRO A 61 5.13 -0.99 7.10
N VAL A 62 5.15 -1.22 5.78
CA VAL A 62 3.95 -1.56 4.99
C VAL A 62 3.30 -2.85 5.49
N ALA A 63 4.09 -3.89 5.74
CA ALA A 63 3.59 -5.15 6.28
C ALA A 63 2.95 -4.96 7.67
N GLY A 64 3.59 -4.17 8.54
CA GLY A 64 3.05 -3.83 9.86
C GLY A 64 1.72 -3.09 9.79
N ILE A 65 1.61 -2.08 8.93
CA ILE A 65 0.38 -1.30 8.74
C ILE A 65 -0.77 -2.19 8.26
N LEU A 66 -0.52 -3.06 7.28
CA LEU A 66 -1.54 -3.98 6.77
C LEU A 66 -2.01 -4.98 7.84
N ALA A 67 -1.09 -5.50 8.67
CA ALA A 67 -1.45 -6.36 9.80
C ALA A 67 -2.32 -5.63 10.83
N VAL A 68 -1.99 -4.37 11.15
CA VAL A 68 -2.79 -3.54 12.05
C VAL A 68 -4.20 -3.32 11.51
N PHE A 69 -4.34 -3.00 10.21
CA PHE A 69 -5.66 -2.86 9.59
C PHE A 69 -6.46 -4.15 9.63
N ALA A 70 -5.82 -5.30 9.38
CA ALA A 70 -6.49 -6.60 9.46
C ALA A 70 -7.03 -6.89 10.87
N ILE A 71 -6.21 -6.66 11.91
CA ILE A 71 -6.63 -6.82 13.31
C ILE A 71 -7.75 -5.83 13.65
N PHE A 72 -7.61 -4.57 13.26
CA PHE A 72 -8.63 -3.55 13.48
C PHE A 72 -9.98 -3.95 12.87
N PHE A 73 -10.00 -4.38 11.60
CA PHE A 73 -11.23 -4.83 10.96
C PHE A 73 -11.80 -6.10 11.60
N ALA A 74 -10.97 -7.03 12.05
CA ALA A 74 -11.42 -8.20 12.78
C ALA A 74 -12.08 -7.82 14.13
N CYS A 75 -11.49 -6.88 14.87
CA CYS A 75 -12.05 -6.36 16.12
C CYS A 75 -13.37 -5.61 15.89
N VAL A 76 -13.41 -4.72 14.88
CA VAL A 76 -14.63 -4.00 14.50
C VAL A 76 -15.72 -4.98 14.09
N TYR A 77 -15.41 -5.97 13.26
CA TYR A 77 -16.34 -7.01 12.86
C TYR A 77 -16.89 -7.77 14.07
N GLY A 78 -16.03 -8.23 14.98
CA GLY A 78 -16.45 -8.92 16.21
C GLY A 78 -17.32 -8.04 17.12
N TYR A 79 -16.97 -6.76 17.28
CA TYR A 79 -17.77 -5.81 18.04
C TYR A 79 -19.12 -5.53 17.39
N CYS A 80 -19.14 -5.27 16.08
CA CYS A 80 -20.36 -5.03 15.31
C CYS A 80 -21.27 -6.23 15.36
N ILE A 81 -20.76 -7.46 15.25
CA ILE A 81 -21.58 -8.65 15.47
C ILE A 81 -22.21 -8.57 16.86
N ARG A 82 -21.44 -8.44 17.93
CA ARG A 82 -22.00 -8.41 19.29
C ARG A 82 -23.04 -7.30 19.49
N ALA A 83 -22.77 -6.09 18.98
CA ALA A 83 -23.62 -4.92 19.17
C ALA A 83 -24.87 -4.92 18.28
N LEU A 84 -24.76 -5.42 17.04
CA LEU A 84 -25.84 -5.50 16.06
C LEU A 84 -26.55 -6.85 16.05
N ASN A 85 -26.15 -7.81 16.90
CA ASN A 85 -26.89 -9.05 17.10
C ASN A 85 -28.19 -8.76 17.86
N PHE A 86 -29.14 -8.17 17.14
CA PHE A 86 -30.53 -7.96 17.53
C PHE A 86 -31.33 -9.26 17.61
N GLN A 87 -30.67 -10.43 17.54
CA GLN A 87 -31.28 -11.69 17.96
C GLN A 87 -31.36 -11.74 19.49
N GLN A 88 -32.17 -10.85 20.06
CA GLN A 88 -32.97 -11.18 21.23
C GLN A 88 -33.98 -12.23 20.78
N ARG A 89 -33.60 -13.51 20.88
CA ARG A 89 -34.55 -14.62 21.03
C ARG A 89 -34.25 -15.30 22.35
#